data_AF-A0A1U7MQI5-F1
#
_entry.id   AF-A0A1U7MQI5-F1
#
_cell.length_a   1.000
_cell.length_b   1.000
_cell.length_c   1.000
_cell.angle_alpha   90.00
_cell.angle_beta   90.00
_cell.angle_gamma   90.00
#
_symmetry.space_group_name_H-M   'P 1'
#
loop_
_entity.id
_entity.type
_entity.pdbx_description
1 polymer ?
#
loop_
_entity_poly.entity_id
_entity_poly.type
_entity_poly.pdbx_seq_one_letter_code
_entity_poly.pdbx_strand_id
1 'polypeptide(L)'
;FSEERVYMALLMGSAMAIIMLGFMWGMMYKNVTVNLAIIAGAIVLGLTALWLSRSQTFVEDRAYMNGMIPHHSIAILTSERADIDDVRVRELADEIIEAQRKEIAEMKWLVDDIAENGVVTTQEEAEQRPVPEFAP
;
A
#
# COMPACT_ATOMS: atom_id res chain seq x y z
N PHE A 1 0.28 8.59 4.44
CA PHE A 1 -0.09 8.52 3.01
C PHE A 1 0.58 7.28 2.41
N SER A 2 0.10 6.71 1.30
CA SER A 2 0.74 5.52 0.67
C SER A 2 0.71 5.69 -0.84
N GLU A 3 1.89 5.59 -1.44
CA GLU A 3 2.18 5.77 -2.86
C GLU A 3 1.56 4.64 -3.67
N GLU A 4 1.62 3.40 -3.15
CA GLU A 4 1.00 2.23 -3.78
C GLU A 4 -0.50 2.45 -4.02
N ARG A 5 -1.22 2.99 -3.03
CA ARG A 5 -2.66 3.24 -3.16
C ARG A 5 -2.95 4.24 -4.27
N VAL A 6 -2.07 5.22 -4.47
CA VAL A 6 -2.19 6.19 -5.57
C VAL A 6 -1.90 5.51 -6.91
N TYR A 7 -0.84 4.71 -7.01
CA TYR A 7 -0.52 3.97 -8.23
C TYR A 7 -1.67 3.03 -8.63
N MET A 8 -2.24 2.31 -7.68
CA MET A 8 -3.40 1.45 -7.92
C MET A 8 -4.64 2.23 -8.34
N ALA A 9 -4.93 3.37 -7.69
CA ALA A 9 -6.05 4.22 -8.09
C ALA A 9 -5.90 4.73 -9.53
N LEU A 10 -4.70 5.16 -9.92
CA LEU A 10 -4.41 5.60 -11.30
C LEU A 10 -4.52 4.46 -12.30
N LEU A 11 -4.03 3.28 -11.95
CA LEU A 11 -4.08 2.09 -12.80
C LEU A 11 -5.53 1.63 -13.03
N MET A 12 -6.31 1.51 -11.95
CA MET A 12 -7.72 1.15 -12.01
C MET A 12 -8.53 2.19 -12.78
N GLY A 13 -8.33 3.48 -12.49
CA GLY A 13 -9.00 4.57 -13.19
C GLY A 13 -8.69 4.57 -14.69
N SER A 14 -7.43 4.31 -15.06
CA SER A 14 -7.01 4.19 -16.47
C SER A 14 -7.68 3.00 -17.16
N ALA A 15 -7.71 1.83 -16.51
CA ALA A 15 -8.38 0.65 -17.05
C ALA A 15 -9.90 0.88 -17.20
N MET A 16 -10.54 1.48 -16.20
CA MET A 16 -11.96 1.82 -16.24
C MET A 16 -12.28 2.80 -17.38
N ALA A 17 -11.46 3.84 -17.56
CA ALA A 17 -11.65 4.82 -18.63
C ALA A 17 -11.62 4.15 -20.01
N ILE A 18 -10.66 3.24 -20.24
CA ILE A 18 -10.54 2.48 -21.50
C ILE A 18 -11.78 1.60 -21.72
N ILE A 19 -12.20 0.85 -20.69
CA ILE A 19 -13.36 -0.05 -20.78
C ILE A 19 -14.64 0.75 -21.06
N MET A 20 -14.89 1.83 -20.31
CA MET A 20 -16.08 2.67 -20.47
C MET A 20 -16.15 3.30 -21.85
N LEU A 21 -15.04 3.85 -22.34
CA LEU A 21 -14.96 4.40 -23.70
C LEU A 21 -15.16 3.34 -24.78
N GLY A 22 -14.69 2.10 -24.55
CA GLY A 22 -14.95 0.98 -25.45
C GLY A 22 -16.45 0.69 -25.61
N PHE A 23 -17.21 0.66 -24.51
CA PHE A 23 -18.66 0.45 -24.55
C PHE A 23 -19.44 1.67 -25.07
N MET A 24 -18.94 2.88 -24.82
CA MET A 24 -19.60 4.14 -25.17
C MET A 24 -19.06 4.75 -26.47
N TRP A 25 -18.33 4.00 -27.29
CA TRP A 25 -17.56 4.50 -28.42
C TRP A 25 -18.36 5.39 -29.38
N GLY A 26 -19.61 5.00 -29.69
CA GLY A 26 -20.51 5.73 -30.59
C GLY A 26 -21.38 6.81 -29.92
N MET A 27 -21.42 6.88 -28.58
CA MET A 27 -22.28 7.80 -27.82
C MET A 27 -21.53 8.90 -27.07
N MET A 28 -20.27 8.68 -26.69
CA MET A 28 -19.56 9.58 -25.76
C MET A 28 -19.12 10.89 -26.42
N TYR A 29 -18.25 10.84 -27.44
CA TYR A 29 -17.88 12.01 -28.23
C TYR A 29 -18.06 11.75 -29.71
N LYS A 30 -18.69 12.70 -30.42
CA LYS A 30 -18.82 12.69 -31.88
C LYS A 30 -17.46 12.80 -32.58
N ASN A 31 -16.46 13.35 -31.91
CA ASN A 31 -15.11 13.51 -32.44
C ASN A 31 -14.22 12.34 -32.03
N VAL A 32 -13.88 11.48 -33.01
CA VAL A 32 -13.03 10.29 -32.82
C VAL A 32 -11.64 10.65 -32.31
N THR A 33 -11.10 11.82 -32.67
CA THR A 33 -9.80 12.29 -32.19
C THR A 33 -9.78 12.49 -30.68
N VAL A 34 -10.90 12.94 -30.08
CA VAL A 34 -11.02 13.11 -28.62
C VAL A 34 -11.04 11.74 -27.94
N ASN A 35 -11.81 10.78 -28.47
CA ASN A 35 -11.82 9.40 -27.94
C ASN A 35 -10.42 8.78 -27.97
N LEU A 36 -9.71 8.92 -29.08
CA LEU A 36 -8.34 8.41 -29.23
C LEU A 36 -7.36 9.10 -28.28
N ALA A 37 -7.46 10.42 -28.10
CA ALA A 37 -6.61 11.15 -27.17
C ALA A 37 -6.81 10.69 -25.72
N ILE A 38 -8.05 10.46 -25.29
CA ILE A 38 -8.34 9.97 -23.93
C ILE A 38 -7.80 8.56 -23.74
N ILE A 39 -7.98 7.67 -24.72
CA ILE A 39 -7.45 6.30 -24.64
C ILE A 39 -5.92 6.29 -24.60
N ALA A 40 -5.26 7.06 -25.47
CA ALA A 40 -3.81 7.17 -25.45
C ALA A 40 -3.32 7.72 -24.09
N GLY A 41 -3.97 8.75 -23.56
CA GLY A 41 -3.67 9.28 -22.23
C GLY A 41 -3.86 8.24 -21.11
N ALA A 42 -4.96 7.49 -21.13
CA ALA A 42 -5.23 6.43 -20.16
C ALA A 42 -4.22 5.28 -20.27
N ILE A 43 -3.82 4.88 -21.47
CA ILE A 43 -2.78 3.85 -21.68
C ILE A 43 -1.45 4.32 -21.09
N VAL A 44 -1.01 5.55 -21.41
CA VAL A 44 0.26 6.09 -20.90
C VAL A 44 0.21 6.16 -19.37
N LEU A 45 -0.86 6.75 -18.81
CA LEU A 45 -1.03 6.86 -17.36
C LEU A 45 -1.04 5.49 -16.67
N GLY A 46 -1.80 4.53 -17.22
CA GLY A 46 -1.92 3.18 -16.69
C GLY A 46 -0.60 2.39 -16.75
N LEU A 47 0.16 2.49 -17.85
CA LEU A 47 1.45 1.83 -17.98
C LEU A 47 2.50 2.45 -17.05
N THR A 48 2.51 3.77 -16.89
CA THR A 48 3.39 4.45 -15.92
C THR A 48 3.04 4.04 -14.49
N ALA A 49 1.76 4.04 -14.13
CA ALA A 49 1.30 3.61 -12.81
C ALA A 49 1.63 2.14 -12.53
N LEU A 50 1.46 1.25 -13.52
CA LEU A 50 1.86 -0.15 -13.43
C LEU A 50 3.36 -0.29 -13.21
N TRP A 51 4.17 0.44 -13.98
CA TRP A 51 5.62 0.41 -13.82
C TRP A 51 6.05 0.87 -12.43
N LEU A 52 5.52 1.99 -11.93
CA LEU A 52 5.80 2.51 -10.58
C LEU A 52 5.38 1.52 -9.48
N SER A 53 4.19 0.95 -9.62
CA SER A 53 3.69 -0.09 -8.71
C SER A 53 4.58 -1.33 -8.71
N ARG A 54 5.20 -1.70 -9.84
CA ARG A 54 6.08 -2.86 -9.92
C ARG A 54 7.51 -2.57 -9.50
N SER A 55 8.00 -1.35 -9.69
CA SER A 55 9.37 -0.98 -9.39
C SER A 55 9.57 -0.55 -7.94
N GLN A 56 8.52 -0.06 -7.27
CA GLN A 56 8.57 0.46 -5.89
C GLN A 56 9.66 1.53 -5.66
N THR A 57 10.11 2.21 -6.73
CA THR A 57 11.30 3.07 -6.73
C THR A 57 11.20 4.30 -5.81
N PHE A 58 9.99 4.73 -5.47
CA PHE A 58 9.74 5.91 -4.63
C PHE A 58 9.15 5.56 -3.25
N VAL A 59 9.31 4.32 -2.80
CA VAL A 59 8.86 3.88 -1.47
C VAL A 59 10.06 3.90 -0.53
N GLU A 60 10.19 5.00 0.21
CA GLU A 60 11.23 5.21 1.24
C GLU A 60 10.80 4.66 2.62
N ASP A 61 11.72 4.57 3.59
CA ASP A 61 11.50 3.91 4.89
C ASP A 61 10.19 4.31 5.57
N ARG A 62 9.92 5.61 5.68
CA ARG A 62 8.68 6.12 6.29
C ARG A 62 7.47 5.82 5.42
N ALA A 63 7.59 5.91 4.10
CA ALA A 63 6.50 5.58 3.17
C ALA A 63 6.13 4.09 3.26
N TYR A 64 7.13 3.21 3.33
CA TYR A 64 6.96 1.79 3.57
C TYR A 64 6.16 1.53 4.85
N MET A 65 6.61 2.07 5.98
CA MET A 65 5.94 1.88 7.28
C MET A 65 4.53 2.48 7.31
N ASN A 66 4.34 3.67 6.73
CA ASN A 66 3.01 4.29 6.63
C ASN A 66 2.04 3.52 5.70
N GLY A 67 2.56 2.75 4.76
CA GLY A 67 1.80 1.79 3.95
C GLY A 67 1.51 0.48 4.69
N MET A 68 2.47 -0.01 5.46
CA MET A 68 2.36 -1.29 6.17
C MET A 68 1.50 -1.25 7.42
N ILE A 69 1.51 -0.15 8.19
CA ILE A 69 0.63 0.00 9.38
C ILE A 69 -0.85 -0.29 9.04
N PRO A 70 -1.48 0.33 8.02
CA PRO A 70 -2.85 0.01 7.65
C PRO A 70 -3.00 -1.38 7.01
N HIS A 71 -1.99 -1.90 6.29
CA HIS A 71 -2.01 -3.27 5.77
C HIS A 71 -2.11 -4.29 6.92
N HIS A 72 -1.29 -4.12 7.96
CA HIS A 72 -1.30 -4.97 9.15
C HIS A 72 -2.61 -4.84 9.92
N SER A 73 -3.14 -3.62 10.00
CA SER A 73 -4.44 -3.37 10.64
C SER A 73 -5.60 -4.13 9.98
N ILE A 74 -5.55 -4.35 8.66
CA ILE A 74 -6.56 -5.16 7.94
C ILE A 74 -6.45 -6.64 8.35
N ALA A 75 -5.24 -7.17 8.53
CA ALA A 75 -5.03 -8.54 8.99
C ALA A 75 -5.61 -8.73 10.40
N ILE A 76 -5.31 -7.83 11.34
CA ILE A 76 -5.89 -7.82 12.69
C ILE A 76 -7.42 -7.79 12.63
N LEU A 77 -7.98 -6.84 11.87
CA LEU A 77 -9.44 -6.70 11.71
C LEU A 77 -10.09 -7.98 11.19
N THR A 78 -9.45 -8.64 10.22
CA THR A 78 -9.95 -9.87 9.60
C THR A 78 -9.87 -11.03 10.59
N SER A 79 -8.75 -11.21 11.28
CA SER A 79 -8.56 -12.24 12.31
C SER A 79 -9.54 -12.09 13.49
N GLU A 80 -9.82 -10.85 13.91
CA GLU A 80 -10.77 -10.56 15.00
C GLU A 80 -12.23 -10.82 14.61
N ARG A 81 -12.59 -10.68 13.33
CA ARG A 81 -13.99 -10.75 12.86
C ARG A 81 -14.36 -12.02 12.11
N ALA A 82 -13.38 -12.79 11.67
CA ALA A 82 -13.63 -14.03 10.94
C ALA A 82 -14.34 -15.06 11.84
N ASP A 83 -15.35 -15.70 11.26
CA ASP A 83 -16.06 -16.83 11.85
C ASP A 83 -15.22 -18.10 11.65
N ILE A 84 -14.42 -18.45 12.66
CA ILE A 84 -13.43 -19.54 12.61
C ILE A 84 -13.78 -20.58 13.67
N ASP A 85 -14.21 -21.75 13.21
CA ASP A 85 -14.55 -22.91 14.06
C ASP A 85 -13.37 -23.84 14.36
N ASP A 86 -12.43 -24.00 13.41
CA ASP A 86 -11.27 -24.86 13.59
C ASP A 86 -10.29 -24.22 14.59
N VAL A 87 -10.09 -24.88 15.72
CA VAL A 87 -9.24 -24.39 16.82
C VAL A 87 -7.80 -24.08 16.39
N ARG A 88 -7.26 -24.81 15.41
CA ARG A 88 -5.89 -24.58 14.89
C ARG A 88 -5.83 -23.30 14.06
N VAL A 89 -6.91 -22.98 13.35
CA VAL A 89 -7.01 -21.74 12.57
C VAL A 89 -7.26 -20.55 13.49
N ARG A 90 -8.00 -20.73 14.60
CA ARG A 90 -8.16 -19.70 15.63
C ARG A 90 -6.82 -19.38 16.31
N GLU A 91 -6.06 -20.39 16.69
CA GLU A 91 -4.71 -20.22 17.25
C GLU A 91 -3.80 -19.44 16.29
N LEU A 92 -3.79 -19.80 15.01
CA LEU A 92 -3.07 -19.02 13.97
C LEU A 92 -3.56 -17.56 13.87
N ALA A 93 -4.87 -17.32 13.97
CA ALA A 93 -5.43 -15.98 13.89
C ALA A 93 -5.00 -15.11 15.09
N ASP A 94 -4.93 -15.69 16.29
CA ASP A 94 -4.49 -15.02 17.51
C ASP A 94 -2.97 -14.70 17.44
N GLU A 95 -2.15 -15.64 16.95
CA GLU A 95 -0.72 -15.40 16.68
C GLU A 95 -0.50 -14.27 15.66
N ILE A 96 -1.31 -14.22 14.59
CA ILE A 96 -1.28 -13.13 13.61
C ILE A 96 -1.62 -11.80 14.29
N ILE A 97 -2.65 -11.74 15.12
CA ILE A 97 -3.03 -10.50 15.82
C ILE A 97 -1.88 -10.01 16.69
N GLU A 98 -1.27 -10.92 17.45
CA GLU A 98 -0.16 -10.63 18.35
C GLU A 98 1.05 -10.04 17.59
N ALA A 99 1.52 -10.74 16.57
CA ALA A 99 2.65 -10.32 15.75
C ALA A 99 2.40 -8.96 15.09
N GLN A 100 1.22 -8.79 14.49
CA GLN A 100 0.89 -7.59 13.72
C GLN A 100 0.72 -6.35 14.62
N ARG A 101 0.24 -6.51 15.87
CA ARG A 101 0.17 -5.41 16.85
C ARG A 101 1.57 -4.95 17.25
N LYS A 102 2.47 -5.89 17.49
CA LYS A 102 3.88 -5.60 17.79
C LYS A 102 4.57 -4.86 16.65
N GLU A 103 4.42 -5.36 15.42
CA GLU A 103 4.97 -4.74 14.21
C GLU A 103 4.41 -3.33 13.98
N ILE A 104 3.12 -3.09 14.25
CA ILE A 104 2.54 -1.74 14.19
C ILE A 104 3.17 -0.79 15.21
N ALA A 105 3.41 -1.26 16.43
CA ALA A 105 4.04 -0.44 17.47
C ALA A 105 5.48 -0.06 17.08
N GLU A 106 6.24 -1.03 16.58
CA GLU A 106 7.59 -0.84 16.06
C GLU A 106 7.64 0.16 14.90
N MET A 107 6.80 -0.04 13.89
CA MET A 107 6.73 0.86 12.74
C MET A 107 6.33 2.29 13.14
N LYS A 108 5.40 2.47 14.08
CA LYS A 108 5.02 3.80 14.57
C LYS A 108 6.20 4.48 15.26
N TRP A 109 6.89 3.76 16.13
CA TRP A 109 8.06 4.29 16.82
C TRP A 109 9.16 4.68 15.84
N LEU A 110 9.49 3.82 14.86
CA LEU A 110 10.48 4.10 13.82
C LEU A 110 10.09 5.29 12.94
N VAL A 111 8.81 5.43 12.59
CA VAL A 111 8.33 6.60 11.82
C VAL A 111 8.57 7.91 12.56
N ASP A 112 8.32 7.92 13.87
CA ASP A 112 8.50 9.10 14.73
C ASP A 112 9.98 9.38 14.97
N ASP A 113 10.75 8.35 15.30
CA ASP A 113 12.19 8.44 15.54
C ASP A 113 12.98 8.89 14.30
N ILE A 114 12.66 8.38 13.11
CA ILE A 114 13.27 8.84 11.86
C ILE A 114 12.86 10.29 11.55
N ALA A 115 11.63 10.68 11.88
CA ALA A 115 11.16 12.05 11.65
C ALA A 115 11.87 13.07 12.55
N GLU A 116 12.20 12.68 13.78
CA GLU A 116 12.84 13.56 14.76
C GLU A 116 14.37 13.58 14.63
N ASN A 117 14.97 12.40 14.46
CA ASN A 117 16.41 12.21 14.61
C ASN A 117 17.11 11.78 13.30
N GLY A 118 16.36 11.58 12.20
CA GLY A 118 16.90 11.18 10.89
C GLY A 118 17.10 9.68 10.75
N VAL A 119 17.63 9.26 9.60
CA VAL A 119 17.86 7.83 9.28
C VAL A 119 19.11 7.30 9.96
N VAL A 120 19.05 6.08 10.47
CA VAL A 120 20.23 5.28 10.82
C VAL A 120 20.68 4.53 9.58
N THR A 121 21.96 4.65 9.22
CA THR A 121 22.52 4.01 8.02
C THR A 121 23.67 3.04 8.33
N THR A 122 24.14 3.02 9.57
CA THR A 122 25.20 2.12 10.04
C THR A 122 24.76 1.31 11.24
N GLN A 123 25.40 0.14 11.44
CA GLN A 123 25.11 -0.72 12.60
C GLN A 123 25.51 -0.04 13.92
N GLU A 124 26.58 0.75 13.91
CA GLU A 124 27.04 1.50 15.09
C GLU A 124 25.99 2.54 15.54
N GLU A 125 25.40 3.28 14.59
CA GLU A 125 24.28 4.18 14.88
C GLU A 125 23.06 3.42 15.41
N ALA A 126 22.79 2.22 14.89
CA ALA A 126 21.67 1.38 15.34
C ALA A 126 21.86 0.90 16.79
N GLU A 127 23.09 0.55 17.17
CA GLU A 127 23.43 0.16 18.55
C GLU A 127 23.31 1.33 19.53
N GLN A 128 23.56 2.56 19.08
CA GLN A 128 23.41 3.77 19.89
C GLN A 128 21.95 4.23 20.02
N ARG A 129 21.09 3.82 19.09
CA ARG A 129 19.67 4.17 19.06
C ARG A 129 18.80 2.91 18.85
N PRO A 130 18.72 2.03 19.86
CA PRO A 130 18.03 0.76 19.73
C PRO A 130 16.51 0.94 19.64
N VAL A 131 15.88 0.10 18.82
CA VAL A 131 14.42 -0.06 18.81
C VAL A 131 13.98 -0.68 20.15
N PRO A 132 12.99 -0.10 20.85
CA PRO A 132 12.53 -0.64 22.12
C PRO A 132 11.78 -1.96 21.93
N GLU A 133 11.74 -2.79 22.97
CA GLU A 133 10.91 -4.00 22.94
C GLU A 133 9.43 -3.63 23.08
N PHE A 134 8.62 -4.09 22.12
CA PHE A 134 7.18 -3.96 22.16
C PHE A 134 6.55 -5.25 22.66
N ALA A 135 5.67 -5.12 23.66
CA ALA A 135 4.86 -6.22 24.14
C ALA A 135 3.69 -6.50 23.17
N PRO A 136 3.21 -7.76 23.13
CA PRO A 136 2.03 -8.17 22.39
C PRO A 136 0.71 -7.49 22.83
#